data_AF-W1YII4-F1
#
_entry.id   AF-W1YII4-F1
#
_cell.length_a   1.000
_cell.length_b   1.000
_cell.length_c   1.000
_cell.angle_alpha   90.00
_cell.angle_beta   90.00
_cell.angle_gamma   90.00
#
_symmetry.space_group_name_H-M   'P 1'
#
loop_
_entity.id
_entity.type
_entity.pdbx_description
1 polymer ?
#
loop_
_entity_poly.entity_id
_entity_poly.type
_entity_poly.pdbx_seq_one_letter_code
_entity_poly.pdbx_strand_id
1 'polypeptide(L)' 'PEEDLVCLCSNCHRMIHRRRDKILSVEELKEIMEERSVFA' A
#
# COMPACT_ATOMS: atom_id res chain seq x y z
N PRO A 1 -16.71 -14.44 4.29
CA PRO A 1 -15.47 -13.65 4.44
C PRO A 1 -14.59 -13.80 3.19
N GLU A 2 -15.17 -13.49 2.02
CA GLU A 2 -14.49 -13.55 0.72
C GLU A 2 -13.85 -12.20 0.34
N GLU A 3 -14.41 -11.09 0.85
CA GLU A 3 -14.03 -9.72 0.49
C GLU A 3 -12.84 -9.14 1.29
N ASP A 4 -12.27 -9.91 2.23
CA ASP A 4 -11.26 -9.39 3.19
C ASP A 4 -9.80 -9.70 2.80
N LEU A 5 -9.59 -10.31 1.62
CA LEU A 5 -8.27 -10.70 1.15
C LEU A 5 -7.92 -10.01 -0.16
N VAL A 6 -6.83 -9.24 -0.15
CA VAL A 6 -6.27 -8.60 -1.34
C VAL A 6 -4.92 -9.22 -1.66
N CYS A 7 -4.77 -9.72 -2.89
CA CYS A 7 -3.49 -10.19 -3.40
C CYS A 7 -2.58 -9.00 -3.73
N LEU A 8 -1.37 -8.98 -3.16
CA LEU A 8 -0.37 -7.96 -3.41
C LEU A 8 0.89 -8.59 -4.01
N CYS A 9 1.65 -7.81 -4.79
CA CYS A 9 2.95 -8.26 -5.25
C CYS A 9 4.01 -8.04 -4.17
N SER A 10 5.18 -8.68 -4.31
CA SER A 10 6.28 -8.58 -3.35
C SER A 10 6.73 -7.15 -3.07
N ASN A 11 6.62 -6.25 -4.06
CA ASN A 11 6.98 -4.85 -3.89
C ASN A 11 5.96 -4.10 -3.03
N CYS A 12 4.66 -4.27 -3.31
CA CYS A 12 3.60 -3.68 -2.50
C CYS A 12 3.62 -4.22 -1.07
N HIS A 13 3.85 -5.52 -0.88
CA HIS A 13 4.06 -6.11 0.45
C HIS A 13 5.22 -5.46 1.19
N ARG A 14 6.36 -5.26 0.51
CA ARG A 14 7.52 -4.59 1.11
C ARG A 14 7.22 -3.14 1.47
N MET A 15 6.44 -2.42 0.66
CA MET A 15 6.05 -1.04 0.93
C MET A 15 5.13 -0.94 2.15
N ILE A 16 4.11 -1.81 2.21
CA ILE A 16 3.14 -1.86 3.31
C ILE A 16 3.79 -2.20 4.65
N HIS A 17 4.73 -3.15 4.66
CA HIS A 17 5.47 -3.54 5.88
C HIS A 17 6.82 -2.83 6.03
N ARG A 18 7.06 -1.72 5.30
CA ARG A 18 8.37 -1.05 5.32
C ARG A 18 8.76 -0.53 6.70
N ARG A 19 7.78 -0.10 7.50
CA ARG A 19 7.95 0.42 8.86
C ARG A 19 7.39 -0.58 9.86
N ARG A 20 8.11 -0.79 10.97
CA ARG A 20 7.73 -1.78 12.00
C ARG A 20 6.63 -1.27 12.92
N ASP A 21 6.58 0.04 13.09
CA ASP A 21 5.66 0.80 13.93
C ASP A 21 4.35 1.16 13.22
N LYS A 22 4.32 1.13 11.88
CA LYS A 22 3.12 1.40 11.08
C LYS A 22 3.07 0.49 9.85
N ILE A 23 1.99 -0.27 9.73
CA ILE A 23 1.63 -1.03 8.53
C ILE A 23 0.65 -0.16 7.73
N LEU A 24 0.90 0.04 6.44
CA LEU A 24 -0.03 0.79 5.57
C LEU A 24 -1.20 -0.09 5.12
N SER A 25 -2.39 0.49 4.98
CA SER A 25 -3.46 -0.15 4.19
C SER A 25 -3.15 -0.05 2.69
N VAL A 26 -3.89 -0.81 1.87
CA VAL A 26 -3.76 -0.75 0.40
C VAL A 26 -4.19 0.62 -0.11
N GLU A 27 -5.20 1.21 0.51
CA GLU A 27 -5.75 2.54 0.20
C GLU A 27 -4.73 3.64 0.55
N GLU A 28 -4.14 3.60 1.74
CA GLU A 28 -3.08 4.55 2.13
C GLU A 28 -1.88 4.48 1.15
N LEU A 29 -1.52 3.27 0.68
CA LEU A 29 -0.46 3.13 -0.30
C LEU A 29 -0.84 3.76 -1.66
N LYS A 30 -2.10 3.60 -2.10
CA LYS A 30 -2.60 4.23 -3.35
C LYS A 30 -2.59 5.75 -3.26
N GLU A 31 -3.05 6.33 -2.15
CA GLU A 31 -3.05 7.77 -1.93
C GLU A 31 -1.62 8.34 -2.07
N ILE A 32 -0.63 7.71 -1.42
CA ILE A 32 0.78 8.12 -1.53
C ILE A 32 1.29 8.06 -2.98
N MET A 33 0.83 7.07 -3.76
CA MET A 33 1.22 6.93 -5.17
C MET A 33 0.56 8.00 -6.05
N GLU A 34 -0.72 8.29 -5.81
CA GLU A 34 -1.46 9.32 -6.53
C GLU A 34 -0.91 10.71 -6.23
N GLU A 35 -0.62 11.04 -4.96
CA GLU A 35 0.03 12.29 -4.57
C GLU A 35 1.36 12.51 -5.30
N ARG A 36 2.14 11.43 -5.51
CA ARG A 36 3.40 11.49 -6.25
C ARG A 36 3.22 11.70 -7.75
N SER A 37 2.08 11.33 -8.32
CA SER A 37 1.78 11.46 -9.75
C SER A 37 1.32 12.86 -10.16
N VAL A 38 0.81 13.66 -9.20
CA VAL A 38 0.33 15.04 -9.46
C VAL A 38 1.50 16.04 -9.65
N PHE A 39 2.73 15.64 -9.30
CA PHE A 39 3.94 16.46 -9.47
C PHE A 39 4.93 15.88 -10.50
N ALA A 40 4.50 14.94 -11.35
CA ALA A 40 5.30 14.32 -12.41
C ALA A 40 4.95 14.87 -13.80
#